data_AF-A0A432J0I5-F1
#
_entry.id   AF-A0A432J0I5-F1
#
_cell.length_a   1.000
_cell.length_b   1.000
_cell.length_c   1.000
_cell.angle_alpha   90.00
_cell.angle_beta   90.00
_cell.angle_gamma   90.00
#
_symmetry.space_group_name_H-M   'P 1'
#
loop_
_entity.id
_entity.type
_entity.pdbx_description
1 polymer ?
#
loop_
_entity_poly.entity_id
_entity_poly.type
_entity_poly.pdbx_seq_one_letter_code
_entity_poly.pdbx_strand_id
1 'polypeptide(L)' 'MSGKERIQQTFVRLKAQDQAAFMPYMPAGFPGPALSSAIFRALVDAGADLIEIG' A
#
# COMPACT_ATOMS: atom_id res chain seq x y z
N MET A 1 5.76 15.86 -4.33
CA MET A 1 4.94 15.46 -3.17
C MET A 1 5.73 14.57 -2.23
N SER A 2 5.73 14.90 -0.94
CA SER A 2 6.27 14.09 0.15
C SER A 2 5.45 12.81 0.38
N GLY A 3 5.99 11.87 1.17
CA GLY A 3 5.24 10.68 1.59
C GLY A 3 3.97 11.04 2.39
N LYS A 4 4.08 12.04 3.27
CA LYS A 4 2.94 12.54 4.06
C LYS A 4 1.81 13.08 3.17
N GLU A 5 2.16 13.84 2.13
CA GLU A 5 1.17 14.39 1.20
C GLU A 5 0.45 13.28 0.40
N ARG A 6 1.17 12.24 -0.03
CA ARG A 6 0.55 11.09 -0.72
C ARG A 6 -0.42 10.34 0.20
N ILE A 7 -0.03 10.07 1.44
CA ILE A 7 -0.89 9.40 2.43
C ILE A 7 -2.15 10.24 2.69
N GLN A 8 -2.00 11.56 2.89
CA GLN A 8 -3.13 12.46 3.11
C GLN A 8 -4.10 12.45 1.91
N GLN A 9 -3.58 12.50 0.68
CA GLN A 9 -4.40 12.46 -0.52
C GLN A 9 -5.16 11.14 -0.69
N THR A 10 -4.53 10.00 -0.36
CA THR A 10 -5.21 8.69 -0.36
C THR A 10 -6.43 8.69 0.56
N PHE A 11 -6.29 9.17 1.79
CA PHE A 11 -7.42 9.22 2.73
C PHE A 11 -8.49 10.24 2.32
N VAL A 12 -8.12 11.38 1.72
CA VAL A 12 -9.09 12.34 1.16
C VAL A 12 -9.93 11.68 0.07
N ARG A 13 -9.29 10.94 -0.87
CA ARG A 13 -9.97 10.21 -1.94
C ARG A 13 -10.92 9.15 -1.39
N LEU A 14 -10.45 8.30 -0.48
CA LEU A 14 -11.24 7.21 0.10
C LEU A 14 -12.45 7.71 0.90
N LYS A 15 -12.27 8.79 1.68
CA LYS A 15 -13.37 9.41 2.40
C LYS A 15 -14.45 9.97 1.46
N ALA A 16 -14.06 10.55 0.33
CA ALA A 16 -15.02 11.02 -0.67
C ALA A 16 -15.82 9.88 -1.33
N GLN A 17 -15.32 8.65 -1.24
CA GLN A 17 -15.94 7.43 -1.76
C GLN A 17 -16.70 6.64 -0.69
N ASP A 18 -16.74 7.10 0.56
CA ASP A 18 -17.25 6.36 1.72
C ASP A 18 -16.62 4.96 1.86
N GLN A 19 -15.31 4.87 1.60
CA GLN A 19 -14.53 3.63 1.65
C GLN A 19 -13.47 3.68 2.75
N ALA A 20 -13.25 2.51 3.38
CA ALA A 20 -12.09 2.28 4.23
C ALA A 20 -10.85 1.98 3.38
N ALA A 21 -9.66 2.29 3.90
CA ALA A 21 -8.40 1.98 3.23
C ALA A 21 -8.06 0.49 3.34
N PHE A 22 -7.68 -0.15 2.25
CA PHE A 22 -7.01 -1.44 2.28
C PHE A 22 -5.49 -1.24 2.44
N MET A 23 -4.96 -1.56 3.62
CA MET A 23 -3.54 -1.37 3.97
C MET A 23 -2.90 -2.67 4.49
N PRO A 24 -2.42 -3.55 3.60
CA PRO A 24 -1.69 -4.75 3.99
C PRO A 24 -0.30 -4.43 4.57
N TYR A 25 0.10 -5.24 5.54
CA TYR A 25 1.46 -5.30 6.06
C TYR A 25 2.26 -6.42 5.40
N MET A 26 3.52 -6.16 5.05
CA MET A 26 4.41 -7.15 4.44
C MET A 26 5.89 -6.86 4.78
N PRO A 27 6.65 -7.81 5.35
CA PRO A 27 8.07 -7.63 5.65
C PRO A 27 8.95 -7.61 4.40
N ALA A 28 9.76 -6.56 4.24
CA ALA A 28 10.69 -6.45 3.13
C ALA A 28 11.68 -7.62 3.11
N GLY A 29 11.84 -8.24 1.94
CA GLY A 29 12.78 -9.34 1.74
C GLY A 29 12.27 -10.72 2.15
N PHE A 30 11.06 -10.86 2.70
CA PHE A 30 10.44 -12.18 2.92
C PHE A 30 9.52 -12.58 1.76
N PRO A 31 9.53 -13.85 1.31
CA PRO A 31 10.47 -14.93 1.66
C PRO A 31 11.83 -14.83 0.94
N GLY A 32 12.01 -13.82 0.09
CA GLY A 32 13.28 -13.47 -0.54
C GLY A 32 13.13 -12.18 -1.34
N PRO A 33 14.22 -11.48 -1.73
CA PRO A 33 14.12 -10.16 -2.36
C PRO A 33 13.29 -10.11 -3.66
N ALA A 34 13.43 -11.13 -4.52
CA ALA A 34 12.70 -11.23 -5.78
C ALA A 34 11.20 -11.44 -5.56
N LEU A 35 10.83 -12.39 -4.70
CA LEU A 35 9.43 -12.69 -4.41
C LEU A 35 8.79 -11.57 -3.57
N SER A 36 9.53 -10.94 -2.65
CA SER A 36 9.06 -9.77 -1.90
C SER A 36 8.67 -8.63 -2.84
N SER A 37 9.50 -8.34 -3.83
CA SER A 37 9.19 -7.33 -4.87
C SER A 37 7.96 -7.70 -5.70
N ALA A 38 7.78 -8.98 -6.03
CA ALA A 38 6.60 -9.45 -6.75
C ALA A 38 5.33 -9.34 -5.90
N ILE A 39 5.40 -9.66 -4.61
CA ILE A 39 4.28 -9.54 -3.67
C ILE A 39 3.86 -8.06 -3.53
N PHE A 40 4.79 -7.11 -3.39
CA PHE A 40 4.42 -5.69 -3.32
C PHE A 40 3.63 -5.22 -4.56
N ARG A 41 4.03 -5.67 -5.76
CA ARG A 41 3.28 -5.37 -7.00
C ARG A 41 1.90 -6.02 -6.99
N ALA A 42 1.82 -7.28 -6.57
CA ALA A 42 0.56 -7.99 -6.47
C ALA A 42 -0.42 -7.35 -5.47
N LEU A 43 0.08 -6.77 -4.36
CA LEU A 43 -0.76 -6.03 -3.41
C LEU A 43 -1.33 -4.75 -4.06
N VAL A 44 -0.53 -4.03 -4.86
CA VAL A 44 -1.01 -2.87 -5.62
C VAL A 44 -2.08 -3.30 -6.64
N ASP A 45 -1.83 -4.37 -7.40
CA ASP A 45 -2.77 -4.90 -8.40
C ASP A 45 -4.08 -5.40 -7.75
N ALA A 46 -4.00 -5.90 -6.51
CA ALA A 46 -5.16 -6.31 -5.72
C ALA A 46 -5.95 -5.13 -5.09
N GLY A 47 -5.48 -3.90 -5.28
CA GLY A 47 -6.17 -2.69 -4.81
C GLY A 47 -5.71 -2.13 -3.48
N ALA A 48 -4.48 -2.45 -3.01
CA ALA A 48 -3.93 -1.81 -1.82
C ALA A 48 -3.82 -0.30 -2.01
N ASP A 49 -4.44 0.46 -1.11
CA ASP A 49 -4.35 1.93 -1.09
C ASP A 49 -3.02 2.41 -0.51
N LEU A 50 -2.49 1.63 0.44
CA LEU A 50 -1.27 1.87 1.20
C LEU A 50 -0.62 0.51 1.47
N ILE A 51 0.70 0.46 1.65
CA ILE A 51 1.39 -0.76 2.07
C ILE A 51 2.25 -0.41 3.28
N GLU A 52 2.11 -1.17 4.35
CA GLU A 52 3.00 -1.11 5.49
C GLU A 52 4.17 -2.07 5.26
N ILE A 53 5.37 -1.53 5.16
CA ILE A 53 6.59 -2.30 4.91
C ILE A 53 7.32 -2.47 6.22
N GLY A 54 7.42 -3.73 6.67
CA GLY A 54 8.26 -4.15 7.80
C GLY A 54 9.71 -4.32 7.42
#